data_AF-A0A9D0XJF1-F1
#
_entry.id   AF-A0A9D0XJF1-F1
#
_cell.length_a   1.000
_cell.length_b   1.000
_cell.length_c   1.000
_cell.angle_alpha   90.00
_cell.angle_beta   90.00
_cell.angle_gamma   90.00
#
_symmetry.space_group_name_H-M   'P 1'
#
loop_
_entity.id
_entity.type
_entity.pdbx_description
1 polymer ?
#
loop_
_entity_poly.entity_id
_entity_poly.type
_entity_poly.pdbx_seq_one_letter_code
_entity_poly.pdbx_strand_id
1 'polypeptide(L)'
;MKTKLLITIFLPLFYVVASFAQDSLQLEPPARSRLDSLDLPASDSTELVQDSTSLLSEVDSLPAGDSLSFPFAAKADVRYSKDSLDQEVESFAKDSMRYDIANKQLHLWGDAYVNYGDMRIEADYIVYNWTDNIVTATFSL
;
A
#
# COMPACT_ATOMS: atom_id res chain seq x y z
N MET A 1 23.27 6.12 56.34
CA MET A 1 21.86 5.80 56.63
C MET A 1 21.34 4.94 55.48
N LYS A 2 20.86 3.74 55.80
CA LYS A 2 20.46 2.70 54.84
C LYS A 2 18.96 2.83 54.59
N THR A 3 18.51 3.03 53.36
CA THR A 3 17.08 2.86 53.04
C THR A 3 16.85 2.37 51.61
N LYS A 4 16.85 1.04 51.51
CA LYS A 4 15.98 0.13 50.73
C LYS A 4 15.58 0.52 49.30
N LEU A 5 16.28 -0.09 48.36
CA LEU A 5 15.89 -0.34 46.96
C LEU A 5 14.73 -1.35 46.95
N LEU A 6 13.57 -0.96 46.42
CA LEU A 6 12.38 -1.81 46.32
C LEU A 6 12.24 -2.27 44.86
N ILE A 7 12.74 -3.47 44.58
CA ILE A 7 12.60 -4.16 43.29
C ILE A 7 11.26 -4.90 43.32
N THR A 8 10.28 -4.38 42.59
CA THR A 8 8.98 -5.03 42.38
C THR A 8 9.08 -5.91 41.14
N ILE A 9 9.29 -7.23 41.34
CA ILE A 9 9.24 -8.23 40.26
C ILE A 9 7.77 -8.53 39.98
N PHE A 10 7.30 -8.14 38.80
CA PHE A 10 5.99 -8.50 38.29
C PHE A 10 6.06 -9.94 37.75
N LEU A 11 5.45 -10.87 38.47
CA LEU A 11 5.33 -12.29 38.10
C LEU A 11 4.19 -12.42 37.06
N PRO A 12 4.43 -12.81 35.79
CA PRO A 12 3.33 -13.09 34.88
C PRO A 12 2.66 -14.40 35.30
N LEU A 13 1.44 -14.29 35.80
CA LEU A 13 0.55 -15.42 36.06
C LEU A 13 0.18 -16.06 34.71
N PHE A 14 0.84 -17.17 34.39
CA PHE A 14 0.49 -18.06 33.29
C PHE A 14 -0.94 -18.58 33.52
N TYR A 15 -1.93 -18.01 32.84
CA TYR A 15 -3.25 -18.61 32.72
C TYR A 15 -3.27 -19.47 31.45
N VAL A 16 -2.95 -20.75 31.64
CA VAL A 16 -3.31 -21.82 30.71
C VAL A 16 -4.75 -22.20 31.02
N VAL A 17 -5.67 -21.95 30.08
CA VAL A 17 -6.88 -22.77 29.94
C VAL A 17 -7.04 -23.12 28.47
N ALA A 18 -6.97 -24.42 28.24
CA ALA A 18 -7.05 -25.07 26.95
C ALA A 18 -8.50 -25.20 26.45
N SER A 19 -8.58 -25.41 25.13
CA SER A 19 -9.59 -26.19 24.42
C SER A 19 -11.00 -25.62 24.30
N PHE A 20 -11.30 -25.07 23.13
CA PHE A 20 -12.62 -25.21 22.51
C PHE A 20 -12.49 -25.69 21.06
N ALA A 21 -13.01 -26.91 20.87
CA ALA A 21 -13.60 -27.50 19.67
C ALA A 21 -12.87 -27.30 18.32
N GLN A 22 -12.20 -28.37 17.91
CA GLN A 22 -11.83 -28.67 16.54
C GLN A 22 -13.10 -29.12 15.80
N ASP A 23 -13.78 -28.22 15.09
CA ASP A 23 -14.89 -28.59 14.23
C ASP A 23 -14.31 -29.14 12.91
N SER A 24 -14.31 -30.46 12.79
CA SER A 24 -13.82 -31.16 11.61
C SER A 24 -14.86 -31.05 10.49
N LEU A 25 -14.72 -30.05 9.61
CA LEU A 25 -15.41 -30.07 8.31
C LEU A 25 -14.62 -30.96 7.34
N GLN A 26 -14.96 -32.24 7.32
CA GLN A 26 -14.64 -33.20 6.27
C GLN A 26 -15.96 -33.90 5.88
N LEU A 27 -16.36 -34.13 4.62
CA LEU A 27 -15.84 -33.91 3.27
C LEU A 27 -17.07 -34.13 2.34
N GLU A 28 -17.18 -33.44 1.22
CA GLU A 28 -17.45 -34.17 -0.03
C GLU A 28 -16.86 -33.42 -1.23
N PRO A 29 -15.89 -34.02 -1.95
CA PRO A 29 -15.49 -33.53 -3.26
C PRO A 29 -16.63 -33.80 -4.26
N PRO A 30 -17.03 -32.84 -5.12
CA PRO A 30 -17.94 -33.16 -6.20
C PRO A 30 -17.29 -34.20 -7.10
N ALA A 31 -18.02 -35.30 -7.32
CA ALA A 31 -17.62 -36.41 -8.15
C ALA A 31 -17.05 -35.95 -9.50
N ARG A 32 -15.87 -36.47 -9.83
CA ARG A 32 -15.30 -36.38 -11.17
C ARG A 32 -16.21 -37.13 -12.14
N SER A 33 -17.07 -36.41 -12.87
CA SER A 33 -17.70 -36.96 -14.06
C SER A 33 -16.65 -37.03 -15.17
N ARG A 34 -16.37 -38.28 -15.52
CA ARG A 34 -15.66 -38.86 -16.67
C ARG A 34 -15.32 -37.91 -17.83
N LEU A 35 -14.08 -38.06 -18.28
CA LEU A 35 -13.60 -37.73 -19.62
C LEU A 35 -14.60 -38.23 -20.68
N ASP A 36 -15.18 -37.31 -21.44
CA ASP A 36 -15.72 -37.62 -22.76
C ASP A 36 -14.97 -36.75 -23.77
N SER A 37 -14.23 -37.46 -24.61
CA SER A 37 -13.53 -36.98 -25.79
C SER A 37 -14.54 -36.46 -26.80
N LEU A 38 -14.66 -35.13 -26.91
CA LEU A 38 -15.33 -34.49 -28.02
C LEU A 38 -14.35 -34.43 -29.20
N ASP A 39 -14.60 -35.29 -30.17
CA ASP A 39 -13.98 -35.30 -31.49
C ASP A 39 -13.98 -33.89 -32.10
N LEU A 40 -12.80 -33.42 -32.49
CA LEU A 40 -12.60 -32.20 -33.27
C LEU A 40 -12.90 -32.52 -34.74
N PRO A 41 -13.96 -32.00 -35.38
CA PRO A 41 -13.95 -31.85 -36.82
C PRO A 41 -12.94 -30.75 -37.17
N ALA A 42 -11.89 -31.17 -37.87
CA ALA A 42 -10.92 -30.27 -38.47
C ALA A 42 -11.60 -29.29 -39.45
N SER A 43 -11.13 -28.05 -39.40
CA SER A 43 -11.03 -27.13 -40.54
C SER A 43 -12.33 -26.55 -41.11
N ASP A 44 -12.62 -25.31 -40.74
CA ASP A 44 -12.98 -24.32 -41.76
C ASP A 44 -12.48 -22.92 -41.34
N SER A 45 -11.76 -22.26 -42.23
CA SER A 45 -11.17 -20.94 -42.04
C SER A 45 -11.92 -19.98 -42.96
N THR A 46 -12.70 -19.04 -42.39
CA THR A 46 -13.12 -17.72 -42.91
C THR A 46 -14.36 -17.33 -42.09
N GLU A 47 -14.47 -16.19 -41.41
CA GLU A 47 -14.12 -14.84 -41.79
C GLU A 47 -13.61 -14.04 -40.58
N LEU A 48 -12.59 -13.22 -40.82
CA LEU A 48 -12.21 -12.14 -39.90
C LEU A 48 -13.30 -11.06 -39.99
N VAL A 49 -14.28 -11.10 -39.08
CA VAL A 49 -15.10 -9.92 -38.79
C VAL A 49 -14.23 -8.97 -37.97
N GLN A 50 -13.40 -8.22 -38.70
CA GLN A 50 -12.75 -7.02 -38.23
C GLN A 50 -13.84 -5.94 -38.12
N ASP A 51 -14.64 -5.99 -37.04
CA ASP A 51 -15.62 -4.92 -36.79
C ASP A 51 -14.88 -3.67 -36.32
N SER A 52 -15.27 -2.56 -36.89
CA SER A 52 -14.45 -1.37 -37.03
C SER A 52 -14.45 -0.57 -35.74
N THR A 53 -13.35 -0.59 -34.98
CA THR A 53 -13.03 0.51 -34.05
C THR A 53 -12.48 1.73 -34.81
N SER A 54 -13.15 2.09 -35.90
CA SER A 54 -13.08 3.40 -36.55
C SER A 54 -14.49 3.62 -37.08
N LEU A 55 -15.31 4.46 -36.46
CA LEU A 55 -15.28 5.89 -36.69
C LEU A 55 -16.10 6.58 -35.61
N LEU A 56 -15.47 6.90 -34.49
CA LEU A 56 -15.70 8.15 -33.78
C LEU A 56 -14.36 8.50 -33.16
N SER A 57 -13.50 9.12 -33.96
CA SER A 57 -12.62 10.14 -33.42
C SER A 57 -13.52 11.28 -32.93
N GLU A 58 -14.24 11.04 -31.84
CA GLU A 58 -14.64 12.13 -30.98
C GLU A 58 -13.33 12.56 -30.34
N VAL A 59 -12.66 13.45 -31.06
CA VAL A 59 -11.68 14.33 -30.47
C VAL A 59 -12.44 14.99 -29.32
N ASP A 60 -12.28 14.44 -28.12
CA ASP A 60 -12.67 15.08 -26.87
C ASP A 60 -11.71 16.27 -26.69
N SER A 61 -11.92 17.29 -27.51
CA SER A 61 -11.30 18.58 -27.33
C SER A 61 -12.02 19.21 -26.15
N LEU A 62 -11.42 19.07 -24.98
CA LEU A 62 -11.48 20.14 -23.98
C LEU A 62 -11.25 21.45 -24.74
N PRO A 63 -12.13 22.46 -24.64
CA PRO A 63 -11.92 23.71 -25.33
C PRO A 63 -10.55 24.26 -24.94
N ALA A 64 -9.65 24.35 -25.92
CA ALA A 64 -8.35 25.00 -25.80
C ALA A 64 -8.59 26.50 -25.57
N GLY A 65 -8.96 26.86 -24.35
CA GLY A 65 -9.52 28.19 -24.11
C GLY A 65 -9.94 28.50 -22.69
N ASP A 66 -10.09 27.52 -21.78
CA ASP A 66 -10.20 27.85 -20.35
C ASP A 66 -8.87 27.66 -19.64
N SER A 67 -7.85 28.33 -20.19
CA SER A 67 -6.69 28.69 -19.39
C SER A 67 -7.18 29.73 -18.40
N LEU A 68 -7.70 29.26 -17.26
CA LEU A 68 -7.69 30.05 -16.05
C LEU A 68 -6.23 30.47 -15.87
N SER A 69 -5.93 31.70 -16.30
CA SER A 69 -4.66 32.36 -16.04
C SER A 69 -4.66 32.60 -14.54
N PHE A 70 -4.38 31.53 -13.78
CA PHE A 70 -4.02 31.66 -12.39
C PHE A 70 -2.73 32.48 -12.42
N PRO A 71 -2.68 33.63 -11.75
CA PRO A 71 -1.43 34.34 -11.55
C PRO A 71 -0.53 33.50 -10.62
N PHE A 72 -0.02 32.38 -11.11
CA PHE A 72 0.97 31.54 -10.44
C PHE A 72 2.36 32.23 -10.42
N ALA A 73 2.46 33.42 -11.02
CA ALA A 73 3.67 34.24 -11.02
C ALA A 73 3.79 35.18 -9.80
N ALA A 74 2.81 35.18 -8.88
CA ALA A 74 3.06 35.69 -7.54
C ALA A 74 3.56 34.51 -6.71
N LYS A 75 4.81 34.56 -6.24
CA LYS A 75 5.33 33.68 -5.20
C LYS A 75 4.35 33.78 -4.03
N ALA A 76 3.39 32.85 -3.95
CA ALA A 76 2.42 32.85 -2.88
C ALA A 76 3.22 32.74 -1.58
N ASP A 77 3.04 33.70 -0.67
CA ASP A 77 3.56 33.60 0.69
C ASP A 77 2.80 32.47 1.38
N VAL A 78 3.21 31.23 1.11
CA VAL A 78 2.66 30.03 1.73
C VAL A 78 3.21 30.00 3.15
N ARG A 79 2.34 30.32 4.11
CA ARG A 79 2.68 30.27 5.52
C ARG A 79 2.56 28.84 6.02
N TYR A 80 3.69 28.26 6.38
CA TYR A 80 3.75 26.98 7.08
C TYR A 80 3.42 27.17 8.56
N SER A 81 2.93 26.12 9.21
CA SER A 81 2.75 26.13 10.66
C SER A 81 4.11 26.14 11.34
N LYS A 82 4.18 26.63 12.58
CA LYS A 82 5.43 26.64 13.36
C LYS A 82 5.97 25.24 13.69
N ASP A 83 5.13 24.22 13.49
CA ASP A 83 5.42 22.80 13.74
C ASP A 83 5.56 22.01 12.43
N SER A 84 5.59 22.70 11.28
CA SER A 84 5.88 22.08 9.99
C SER A 84 7.36 21.68 9.92
N LEU A 85 7.66 20.68 9.09
CA LEU A 85 9.03 20.29 8.80
C LEU A 85 9.74 21.38 7.99
N ASP A 86 11.01 21.65 8.31
CA ASP A 86 11.82 22.68 7.64
C ASP A 86 12.30 22.26 6.23
N GLN A 87 12.30 20.95 5.96
CA GLN A 87 12.80 20.37 4.71
C GLN A 87 11.81 19.35 4.14
N GLU A 88 11.97 19.06 2.85
CA GLU A 88 11.20 18.05 2.15
C GLU A 88 11.54 16.64 2.65
N VAL A 89 10.53 15.79 2.71
CA VAL A 89 10.67 14.36 2.99
C VAL A 89 10.54 13.63 1.66
N GLU A 90 11.63 13.04 1.18
CA GLU A 90 11.61 12.16 0.01
C GLU A 90 11.33 10.73 0.49
N SER A 91 10.45 10.01 -0.19
CA SER A 91 10.10 8.63 0.17
C SER A 91 10.04 7.76 -1.08
N PHE A 92 10.58 6.56 -0.98
CA PHE A 92 10.61 5.59 -2.07
C PHE A 92 10.46 4.17 -1.53
N ALA A 93 9.86 3.32 -2.35
CA ALA A 93 9.79 1.88 -2.12
C ALA A 93 9.82 1.17 -3.47
N LYS A 94 10.51 0.03 -3.55
CA LYS A 94 10.62 -0.75 -4.78
C LYS A 94 9.36 -1.54 -5.08
N ASP A 95 8.72 -2.11 -4.05
CA ASP A 95 7.56 -2.98 -4.26
C ASP A 95 6.25 -2.19 -4.21
N SER A 96 6.02 -1.44 -3.13
CA SER A 96 4.79 -0.64 -3.02
C SER A 96 4.87 0.49 -2.01
N MET A 97 4.05 1.51 -2.26
CA MET A 97 3.78 2.61 -1.35
C MET A 97 2.28 2.69 -1.10
N ARG A 98 1.85 2.77 0.17
CA ARG A 98 0.44 2.92 0.54
C ARG A 98 0.25 4.10 1.48
N TYR A 99 -0.60 5.02 1.07
CA TYR A 99 -1.09 6.10 1.92
C TYR A 99 -2.33 5.64 2.69
N ASP A 100 -2.18 5.46 4.00
CA ASP A 100 -3.31 5.30 4.91
C ASP A 100 -3.71 6.68 5.44
N ILE A 101 -4.65 7.30 4.74
CA ILE A 101 -5.16 8.65 5.08
C ILE A 101 -5.89 8.66 6.42
N ALA A 102 -6.57 7.55 6.78
CA ALA A 102 -7.31 7.47 8.03
C ALA A 102 -6.37 7.49 9.24
N ASN A 103 -5.29 6.71 9.17
CA ASN A 103 -4.28 6.63 10.22
C ASN A 103 -3.16 7.66 10.07
N LYS A 104 -3.14 8.44 8.99
CA LYS A 104 -2.11 9.43 8.68
C LYS A 104 -0.71 8.80 8.55
N GLN A 105 -0.64 7.69 7.84
CA GLN A 105 0.57 6.89 7.67
C GLN A 105 0.91 6.65 6.20
N LEU A 106 2.21 6.70 5.88
CA LEU A 106 2.77 6.21 4.63
C LEU A 106 3.52 4.91 4.92
N HIS A 107 3.11 3.85 4.25
CA HIS A 107 3.75 2.54 4.33
C HIS A 107 4.56 2.30 3.06
N LEU A 108 5.82 1.86 3.21
CA LEU A 108 6.79 1.64 2.15
C LEU A 108 7.34 0.22 2.27
N TRP A 109 7.26 -0.59 1.21
CA TRP A 109 7.74 -1.99 1.21
C TRP A 109 8.76 -2.27 0.12
N GLY A 110 9.75 -3.11 0.47
CA GLY A 110 10.76 -3.64 -0.43
C GLY A 110 11.80 -2.59 -0.78
N ASP A 111 13.06 -2.80 -0.37
CA ASP A 111 14.19 -1.88 -0.59
C ASP A 111 13.78 -0.39 -0.39
N ALA A 112 13.07 -0.10 0.69
CA ALA A 112 12.46 1.20 0.93
C ALA A 112 13.46 2.19 1.52
N TYR A 113 13.32 3.47 1.17
CA TYR A 113 14.08 4.54 1.78
C TYR A 113 13.27 5.82 2.03
N VAL A 114 13.69 6.56 3.06
CA VAL A 114 13.21 7.93 3.34
C VAL A 114 14.43 8.85 3.49
N ASN A 115 14.43 9.97 2.78
CA ASN A 115 15.42 11.03 2.94
C ASN A 115 14.79 12.25 3.64
N TYR A 116 15.53 12.85 4.56
CA TYR A 116 15.17 14.12 5.21
C TYR A 116 16.43 14.95 5.47
N GLY A 117 16.62 16.04 4.72
CA GLY A 117 17.88 16.77 4.69
C GLY A 117 19.04 15.84 4.32
N ASP A 118 20.06 15.76 5.18
CA ASP A 118 21.24 14.91 4.98
C ASP A 118 21.07 13.48 5.52
N MET A 119 19.89 13.15 6.07
CA MET A 119 19.61 11.82 6.62
C MET A 119 18.99 10.90 5.59
N ARG A 120 19.42 9.64 5.56
CA ARG A 120 18.87 8.55 4.76
C ARG A 120 18.58 7.34 5.63
N ILE A 121 17.33 6.89 5.62
CA ILE A 121 16.86 5.71 6.34
C ILE A 121 16.48 4.66 5.31
N GLU A 122 17.05 3.47 5.39
CA GLU A 122 16.78 2.34 4.48
C GLU A 122 16.29 1.13 5.27
N ALA A 123 15.29 0.41 4.76
CA ALA A 123 14.79 -0.83 5.36
C ALA A 123 13.91 -1.65 4.40
N ASP A 124 13.59 -2.89 4.76
CA ASP A 124 12.63 -3.71 4.02
C ASP A 124 11.20 -3.17 4.14
N TYR A 125 10.88 -2.56 5.29
CA TYR A 125 9.58 -1.95 5.55
C TYR A 125 9.73 -0.67 6.38
N ILE A 126 9.11 0.42 5.92
CA ILE A 126 9.10 1.71 6.62
C ILE A 126 7.64 2.17 6.79
N VAL A 127 7.35 2.70 7.98
CA VAL A 127 6.09 3.43 8.28
C VAL A 127 6.43 4.85 8.69
N TYR A 128 5.92 5.83 7.95
CA TYR A 128 6.00 7.24 8.30
C TYR A 128 4.64 7.74 8.80
N ASN A 129 4.54 8.11 10.07
CA ASN A 129 3.38 8.78 10.66
C ASN A 129 3.57 10.30 10.57
N TRP A 130 2.84 10.95 9.66
CA TRP A 130 2.95 12.40 9.41
C TRP A 130 2.14 13.26 10.39
N THR A 131 1.50 12.65 11.40
CA THR A 131 0.91 13.39 12.52
C THR A 131 1.98 13.84 13.50
N ASP A 132 2.87 12.91 13.84
CA ASP A 132 3.90 13.08 14.87
C ASP A 132 5.30 13.26 14.25
N ASN A 133 5.39 13.18 12.91
CA ASN A 133 6.61 13.18 12.13
C ASN A 133 7.58 12.03 12.51
N ILE A 134 7.05 10.83 12.77
CA ILE A 134 7.83 9.66 13.21
C ILE A 134 8.00 8.67 12.06
N VAL A 135 9.24 8.29 11.78
CA VAL A 135 9.60 7.22 10.83
C VAL A 135 10.04 5.97 11.61
N THR A 136 9.36 4.85 11.39
CA THR A 136 9.71 3.54 11.96
C THR A 136 10.20 2.62 10.85
N ALA A 137 11.40 2.06 11.00
CA ALA A 137 12.02 1.16 10.05
C ALA A 137 12.11 -0.26 10.62
N THR A 138 11.74 -1.26 9.83
CA THR A 138 11.80 -2.68 10.20
C THR A 138 12.59 -3.46 9.14
N PHE A 139 13.55 -4.25 9.59
CA PHE A 139 14.29 -5.20 8.78
C PHE A 139 13.71 -6.60 8.95
N SER A 140 13.61 -7.33 7.86
CA SER A 140 13.37 -8.78 7.84
C SER A 140 14.73 -9.51 7.89
N LEU A 141 14.82 -10.55 8.72
CA LEU A 141 16.02 -11.37 8.91
C LEU A 141 15.99 -12.63 8.06
#